data_AF-A0A5K1FMP5-F1
#
_entry.id   AF-A0A5K1FMP5-F1
#
_cell.length_a   1.000
_cell.length_b   1.000
_cell.length_c   1.000
_cell.angle_alpha   90.00
_cell.angle_beta   90.00
_cell.angle_gamma   90.00
#
_symmetry.space_group_name_H-M   'P 1'
#
loop_
_entity.id
_entity.type
_entity.pdbx_description
1 polymer ?
#
loop_
_entity_poly.entity_id
_entity_poly.type
_entity_poly.pdbx_seq_one_letter_code
_entity_poly.pdbx_strand_id
1 'polypeptide(L)' 'FSPSLPWAARLKIAVGAAKGLAFLHGLERPIIYRDFKASNILLHS' A
#
# COMPACT_ATOMS: atom_id res chain seq x y z
N PHE A 1 15.46 16.01 -10.35
CA PHE A 1 14.85 15.85 -9.02
C PHE A 1 13.36 15.62 -9.21
N SER A 2 12.82 14.44 -8.88
CA SER A 2 11.37 14.33 -8.73
C SER A 2 11.01 14.95 -7.37
N PRO A 3 10.06 15.90 -7.32
CA PRO A 3 9.60 16.42 -6.03
C PRO A 3 9.02 15.25 -5.24
N SER A 4 9.44 15.13 -3.98
CA SER A 4 8.89 14.13 -3.09
C SER A 4 7.40 14.41 -2.88
N LEU A 5 6.56 13.37 -2.84
CA LEU A 5 5.12 13.51 -2.56
C LEU A 5 4.88 14.32 -1.26
N PRO A 6 3.84 15.15 -1.14
CA PRO A 6 3.51 15.79 0.13
C PRO A 6 3.36 14.76 1.26
N TRP A 7 3.73 15.12 2.50
CA TRP A 7 3.64 14.21 3.64
C TRP A 7 2.23 13.62 3.84
N ALA A 8 1.20 14.44 3.68
CA ALA A 8 -0.19 13.99 3.74
C ALA A 8 -0.51 12.92 2.68
N ALA A 9 0.04 13.02 1.48
CA ALA A 9 -0.14 12.01 0.44
C ALA A 9 0.56 10.70 0.82
N ARG A 10 1.78 10.78 1.39
CA ARG A 10 2.51 9.60 1.89
C ARG A 10 1.70 8.84 2.95
N LEU A 11 1.08 9.56 3.89
CA LEU A 11 0.22 8.94 4.91
C LEU A 11 -1.02 8.26 4.30
N LYS A 12 -1.68 8.91 3.34
CA LYS A 12 -2.83 8.32 2.62
C LYS A 12 -2.44 7.01 1.92
N ILE A 13 -1.29 6.99 1.24
CA ILE A 13 -0.76 5.81 0.55
C ILE A 13 -0.47 4.69 1.55
N ALA A 14 0.25 4.99 2.64
CA ALA A 14 0.61 4.00 3.67
C ALA A 14 -0.64 3.38 4.31
N VAL A 15 -1.64 4.18 4.65
CA VAL A 15 -2.91 3.70 5.21
C VAL A 15 -3.67 2.84 4.20
N GLY A 16 -3.73 3.25 2.93
CA GLY A 16 -4.37 2.46 1.87
C GLY A 16 -3.69 1.10 1.66
N ALA A 17 -2.37 1.08 1.57
CA ALA A 17 -1.60 -0.15 1.42
C ALA A 17 -1.76 -1.09 2.64
N ALA A 18 -1.76 -0.54 3.86
CA ALA A 18 -1.99 -1.31 5.08
C ALA A 18 -3.41 -1.92 5.13
N LYS A 19 -4.44 -1.18 4.68
CA LYS A 19 -5.81 -1.72 4.57
C LYS A 19 -5.89 -2.88 3.58
N GLY A 20 -5.23 -2.76 2.42
CA GLY A 20 -5.15 -3.85 1.44
C GLY A 20 -4.47 -5.09 2.01
N LEU A 21 -3.36 -4.92 2.74
CA LEU A 21 -2.67 -6.04 3.39
C LEU A 21 -3.51 -6.68 4.49
N ALA A 22 -4.18 -5.87 5.32
CA ALA A 22 -5.07 -6.36 6.37
C ALA A 22 -6.25 -7.16 5.78
N PHE A 23 -6.80 -6.72 4.64
CA PHE A 23 -7.83 -7.46 3.92
C PHE A 23 -7.33 -8.84 3.48
N LEU A 24 -6.16 -8.93 2.85
CA LEU A 24 -5.58 -10.20 2.38
C LEU A 24 -5.32 -11.18 3.54
N HIS A 25 -4.83 -10.66 4.67
CA HIS A 25 -4.53 -11.46 5.85
C HIS A 25 -5.79 -11.87 6.64
N GLY A 26 -6.91 -11.16 6.47
CA GLY A 26 -8.17 -11.41 7.16
C GLY A 26 -9.11 -12.42 6.48
N LEU A 27 -8.72 -12.98 5.33
CA LEU A 27 -9.51 -14.00 4.62
C LEU A 27 -9.52 -15.33 5.38
N GLU A 28 -10.58 -16.14 5.21
CA GLU A 28 -10.67 -17.49 5.79
C GLU A 28 -9.46 -18.37 5.43
N ARG A 29 -8.92 -18.17 4.21
CA ARG A 29 -7.62 -18.67 3.77
C ARG A 29 -6.70 -17.46 3.54
N PRO A 30 -5.86 -17.07 4.51
CA PRO A 30 -5.03 -15.88 4.41
C PRO A 30 -4.09 -15.90 3.22
N ILE A 31 -4.01 -14.78 2.49
CA ILE A 31 -3.12 -14.62 1.35
C ILE A 31 -1.87 -13.86 1.77
N ILE A 32 -0.69 -14.47 1.59
CA ILE A 32 0.60 -13.82 1.86
C ILE A 32 1.08 -13.10 0.59
N TYR A 33 1.06 -11.77 0.58
CA TYR A 33 1.61 -10.97 -0.51
C TYR A 33 3.14 -10.85 -0.35
N ARG A 34 3.88 -11.76 -0.98
CA ARG A 34 5.32 -11.98 -0.74
C ARG A 34 6.25 -10.87 -1.24
N ASP A 35 5.77 -10.00 -2.13
CA ASP A 35 6.56 -8.93 -2.73
C ASP A 35 5.97 -7.55 -2.38
N PHE A 36 5.67 -7.34 -1.09
CA PHE A 36 5.12 -6.07 -0.61
C PHE A 36 6.19 -4.98 -0.57
N LYS A 37 6.21 -4.11 -1.59
CA LYS A 37 7.18 -3.02 -1.75
C LYS A 37 6.57 -1.82 -2.45
N ALA A 38 7.21 -0.66 -2.30
CA ALA A 38 6.70 0.61 -2.84
C ALA A 38 6.47 0.60 -4.36
N SER A 39 7.31 -0.09 -5.14
CA SER A 39 7.16 -0.18 -6.60
C SER A 39 5.91 -0.96 -7.05
N ASN A 40 5.28 -1.71 -6.14
CA ASN A 40 4.08 -2.51 -6.42
C ASN A 40 2.80 -1.83 -5.91
N ILE A 41 2.89 -0.60 -5.37
CA ILE A 41 1.73 0.18 -4.94
C ILE A 41 1.32 1.11 -6.08
N LEU A 42 0.16 0.85 -6.67
CA LEU A 42 -0.38 1.65 -7.78
C LEU A 42 -1.17 2.84 -7.23
N LEU A 43 -0.92 4.03 -7.79
CA LEU A 43 -1.63 5.27 -7.47
C LEU A 43 -2.46 5.70 -8.68
N HIS A 44 -3.68 6.19 -8.43
CA HIS A 44 -4.49 6.86 -9.46
C HIS A 44 -4.22 8.37 -9.45
N SER A 45 -4.48 9.02 -10.59
CA SER A 45 -4.34 10.47 -10.80
C SER A 45 -5.33 11.28 -9.97
#